data_AF-A0A6L3F9N0-F1
#
_entry.id   AF-A0A6L3F9N0-F1
#
_cell.length_a   1.000
_cell.length_b   1.000
_cell.length_c   1.000
_cell.angle_alpha   90.00
_cell.angle_beta   90.00
_cell.angle_gamma   90.00
#
_symmetry.space_group_name_H-M   'P 1'
#
loop_
_entity.id
_entity.type
_entity.pdbx_description
1 polymer ?
#
loop_
_entity_poly.entity_id
_entity_poly.type
_entity_poly.pdbx_seq_one_letter_code
_entity_poly.pdbx_strand_id
1 'polypeptide(L)' 'MNKLLDKLSHFIGDRPGLLPLIGVLLIVVNLLLQFFRGNWFVDSNLLLHLGIIVSLIGILLIRPLK' A
#
# COMPACT_ATOMS: atom_id res chain seq x y z
N MET A 1 18.44 -1.80 14.02
CA MET A 1 17.39 -1.34 14.95
C MET A 1 16.44 -0.45 14.17
N ASN A 2 15.53 -1.08 13.43
CA ASN A 2 14.76 -0.41 12.39
C ASN A 2 13.46 0.12 13.01
N LYS A 3 13.58 1.23 13.74
CA LYS A 3 12.46 1.91 14.42
C LYS A 3 11.30 2.25 13.46
N LEU A 4 11.58 2.42 12.17
CA LEU A 4 10.56 2.62 11.13
C LEU A 4 9.70 1.36 10.93
N LEU A 5 10.32 0.18 10.96
CA LEU A 5 9.63 -1.09 10.79
C LEU A 5 8.78 -1.43 12.02
N ASP A 6 9.29 -1.18 13.24
CA ASP A 6 8.52 -1.35 14.47
C ASP A 6 7.31 -0.40 14.52
N LYS A 7 7.50 0.86 14.11
CA LYS A 7 6.41 1.84 14.10
C LYS A 7 5.34 1.50 13.06
N LEU A 8 5.75 0.99 11.89
CA LEU A 8 4.85 0.47 10.85
C LEU A 8 4.11 -0.79 11.32
N SER A 9 4.80 -1.75 11.94
CA SER A 9 4.20 -2.97 12.50
C SER A 9 3.19 -2.67 13.61
N HIS A 10 3.52 -1.74 14.50
CA HIS A 10 2.60 -1.31 15.57
C HIS A 10 1.41 -0.53 15.03
N PHE A 11 1.57 0.21 13.93
CA PHE A 11 0.47 0.85 13.22
C PHE A 11 -0.44 -0.22 12.58
N ILE A 12 0.11 -1.16 11.83
CA ILE A 12 -0.65 -2.20 11.11
C ILE A 12 -1.42 -3.13 12.07
N GLY A 13 -0.87 -3.42 13.24
CA GLY A 13 -1.48 -4.32 14.23
C GLY A 13 -2.72 -3.78 14.94
N ASP A 14 -2.88 -2.46 15.03
CA ASP A 14 -3.87 -1.84 15.92
C ASP A 14 -5.21 -1.51 15.24
N ARG A 15 -5.22 -1.40 13.89
CA ARG A 15 -6.47 -1.24 13.12
C ARG A 15 -6.41 -1.98 11.78
N PRO A 16 -7.34 -2.90 11.48
CA PRO A 16 -7.34 -3.66 10.22
C PRO A 16 -7.50 -2.75 8.98
N GLY A 17 -7.96 -1.50 9.16
CA GLY A 17 -7.98 -0.41 8.17
C GLY A 17 -6.62 -0.01 7.57
N LEU A 18 -5.51 -0.42 8.17
CA LEU A 18 -4.18 0.05 7.79
C LEU A 18 -3.57 -0.65 6.58
N LEU A 19 -3.90 -1.92 6.34
CA LEU A 19 -3.53 -2.61 5.09
C LEU A 19 -4.12 -1.95 3.84
N PRO A 20 -5.44 -1.63 3.79
CA PRO A 20 -5.99 -0.82 2.71
C PRO A 20 -5.32 0.54 2.57
N LEU A 21 -5.06 1.21 3.70
CA LEU A 21 -4.42 2.54 3.70
C LEU A 21 -3.02 2.50 3.05
N ILE A 22 -2.24 1.46 3.33
CA ILE A 22 -0.93 1.25 2.70
C ILE A 22 -1.07 0.96 1.20
N GLY A 23 -2.05 0.15 0.81
CA GLY A 23 -2.34 -0.10 -0.61
C GLY A 23 -2.71 1.18 -1.36
N VAL A 24 -3.58 2.01 -0.78
CA VAL A 24 -3.93 3.33 -1.31
C VAL A 24 -2.72 4.25 -1.39
N LEU A 25 -1.85 4.25 -0.37
CA LEU A 25 -0.62 5.04 -0.38
C LEU A 25 0.31 4.60 -1.53
N LEU A 26 0.45 3.30 -1.79
CA LEU A 26 1.20 2.78 -2.94
C LEU A 26 0.62 3.26 -4.27
N ILE A 27 -0.71 3.28 -4.41
CA ILE A 27 -1.40 3.77 -5.61
C ILE A 27 -1.12 5.28 -5.81
N VAL A 28 -1.19 6.07 -4.74
CA VAL A 28 -0.90 7.52 -4.79
C VAL A 28 0.57 7.78 -5.15
N VAL A 29 1.50 7.03 -4.57
CA VAL A 29 2.93 7.14 -4.92
C VAL A 29 3.17 6.72 -6.37
N ASN A 30 2.49 5.68 -6.88
CA ASN A 30 2.55 5.31 -8.30
C ASN A 30 2.05 6.44 -9.20
N LEU A 31 0.95 7.11 -8.83
CA LEU A 31 0.44 8.27 -9.57
C LEU A 31 1.43 9.44 -9.57
N LEU A 32 2.08 9.72 -8.44
CA LEU A 32 3.14 10.74 -8.38
C LEU A 32 4.34 10.37 -9.26
N LEU A 33 4.71 9.09 -9.30
CA LEU A 33 5.77 8.59 -10.17
C LEU A 33 5.40 8.65 -11.66
N GLN A 34 4.11 8.51 -12.02
CA GLN A 34 3.63 8.70 -13.40
C GLN A 34 3.85 10.11 -13.95
N PHE A 35 3.93 11.13 -13.09
CA PHE A 35 4.29 12.49 -13.54
C PHE A 35 5.75 12.58 -14.00
N PHE A 36 6.63 11.73 -13.47
CA PHE A 36 8.02 11.62 -13.90
C PHE A 36 8.10 10.59 -15.04
N ARG A 37 7.64 11.00 -16.22
CA ARG A 37 7.66 10.20 -17.45
C ARG A 37 9.12 9.94 -17.87
N GLY A 38 9.58 8.68 -17.84
CA GLY A 38 10.95 8.33 -18.24
C GLY A 38 11.57 7.06 -17.66
N ASN A 39 10.87 6.32 -16.80
CA ASN A 39 11.37 5.07 -16.23
C ASN A 39 10.46 3.90 -16.63
N TRP A 40 11.00 2.82 -17.22
CA TRP A 40 10.27 1.59 -17.56
C TRP A 40 9.43 1.03 -16.37
N PHE A 41 9.90 1.31 -15.16
CA PHE A 41 9.23 1.00 -13.91
C PHE A 41 7.84 1.65 -13.76
N VAL A 42 7.67 2.85 -14.32
CA VAL A 42 6.43 3.64 -14.31
C VAL A 42 5.49 3.19 -15.42
N ASP A 43 6.03 2.91 -16.62
CA ASP A 43 5.23 2.41 -17.75
C ASP A 43 4.53 1.08 -17.43
N SER A 44 5.21 0.22 -16.67
CA SER A 44 4.67 -1.10 -16.32
C SER A 44 3.60 -1.07 -15.22
N ASN A 45 3.37 0.08 -14.57
CA ASN A 45 2.37 0.24 -13.51
C ASN A 45 2.45 -0.84 -12.40
N LEU A 46 3.66 -1.35 -12.11
CA LEU A 46 3.86 -2.45 -11.16
C LEU A 46 3.48 -2.05 -9.73
N LEU A 47 3.78 -0.81 -9.35
CA LEU A 47 3.38 -0.23 -8.05
C LEU A 47 1.86 -0.06 -7.95
N LEU A 48 1.18 0.24 -9.06
CA LEU A 48 -0.29 0.27 -9.12
C LEU A 48 -0.88 -1.11 -8.85
N HIS A 49 -0.38 -2.14 -9.56
CA HIS A 49 -0.85 -3.52 -9.41
C HIS A 49 -0.61 -4.04 -7.98
N LEU A 50 0.59 -3.82 -7.43
CA LEU A 50 0.90 -4.20 -6.05
C LEU A 50 0.05 -3.42 -5.04
N GLY A 51 -0.13 -2.12 -5.23
CA GLY A 51 -0.98 -1.28 -4.37
C GLY A 51 -2.43 -1.75 -4.34
N ILE A 52 -2.98 -2.11 -5.50
CA ILE A 52 -4.34 -2.68 -5.61
C ILE A 52 -4.41 -4.03 -4.90
N ILE A 53 -3.47 -4.95 -5.14
CA ILE A 53 -3.46 -6.28 -4.50
C ILE A 53 -3.38 -6.14 -2.97
N VAL A 54 -2.48 -5.29 -2.46
CA VAL A 54 -2.34 -5.02 -1.03
C VAL A 54 -3.61 -4.38 -0.46
N SER A 55 -4.21 -3.43 -1.19
CA SER A 55 -5.44 -2.78 -0.74
C SER A 55 -6.62 -3.76 -0.70
N LEU A 56 -6.70 -4.64 -1.68
CA LEU A 56 -7.78 -5.61 -1.82
C LEU A 56 -7.66 -6.70 -0.76
N ILE A 57 -6.44 -7.19 -0.50
CA ILE A 57 -6.13 -8.07 0.63
C ILE A 57 -6.45 -7.38 1.95
N GLY A 58 -6.12 -6.09 2.10
CA GLY A 58 -6.43 -5.31 3.29
C GLY A 58 -7.92 -5.16 3.55
N ILE A 59 -8.72 -4.92 2.52
CA ILE A 59 -10.19 -4.88 2.63
C ILE A 59 -10.74 -6.28 2.94
N LEU A 60 -10.14 -7.34 2.40
CA LEU A 60 -10.55 -8.72 2.68
C LEU A 60 -10.17 -9.16 4.12
N LEU A 61 -9.07 -8.62 4.65
CA LEU A 61 -8.61 -8.80 6.04
C LEU A 61 -9.40 -7.95 7.04
N ILE A 62 -9.99 -6.85 6.59
CA ILE A 62 -11.17 -6.24 7.25
C ILE A 62 -12.30 -7.25 7.09
N ARG A 63 -12.22 -8.30 7.91
CA ARG A 63 -13.36 -9.14 8.15
C ARG A 63 -14.49 -8.22 8.62
N PRO A 64 -15.73 -8.40 8.16
CA PRO A 64 -16.86 -8.08 9.01
C PRO A 64 -16.69 -8.94 10.28
N LEU A 65 -16.07 -8.38 11.31
CA LEU A 65 -15.96 -9.01 12.61
C LEU A 65 -17.36 -8.97 13.23
N LYS A 66 -18.13 -10.02 12.90
CA LYS A 66 -19.39 -10.46 13.50
C LYS A 66 -20.61 -9.58 13.33
#